data_AF-A0A837INX7-F1
#
_entry.id   AF-A0A837INX7-F1
#
_cell.length_a   1.000
_cell.length_b   1.000
_cell.length_c   1.000
_cell.angle_alpha   90.00
_cell.angle_beta   90.00
_cell.angle_gamma   90.00
#
_symmetry.space_group_name_H-M   'P 1'
#
loop_
_entity.id
_entity.type
_entity.pdbx_description
1 polymer ?
#
loop_
_entity_poly.entity_id
_entity_poly.type
_entity_poly.pdbx_seq_one_letter_code
_entity_poly.pdbx_strand_id
1 'polypeptide(L)'
;MPFNSSQPVLYYNKTLLKKLGITPPPLDPSYSDVTRVANKIYKKSNHKIKGMSIEIYGWFFEQFLANAGACMANKADGHNGVPTAVDFTSSTSVNTMKWIQKGLKQGSFMNYGAGSNAGTKRRHFCHGV
;
A
#
# COMPACT_ATOMS: atom_id res chain seq x y z
N MET A 1 12.54 -16.28 -21.73
CA MET A 1 12.93 -16.61 -20.33
C MET A 1 12.77 -15.33 -19.50
N PRO A 2 12.00 -15.32 -18.40
CA PRO A 2 11.87 -14.13 -17.55
C PRO A 2 13.20 -13.85 -16.85
N PHE A 3 13.71 -12.62 -16.99
CA PHE A 3 15.02 -12.23 -16.48
C PHE A 3 15.00 -11.82 -15.01
N ASN A 4 13.92 -11.18 -14.56
CA ASN A 4 13.70 -10.78 -13.17
C ASN A 4 12.22 -10.95 -12.80
N SER A 5 11.95 -11.30 -11.53
CA SER A 5 10.62 -11.28 -10.94
C SER A 5 10.54 -10.18 -9.89
N SER A 6 9.48 -9.37 -9.92
CA SER A 6 9.25 -8.28 -8.98
C SER A 6 7.93 -8.52 -8.24
N GLN A 7 7.95 -8.37 -6.92
CA GLN A 7 6.75 -8.42 -6.09
C GLN A 7 6.82 -7.32 -5.03
N PRO A 8 5.68 -6.67 -4.71
CA PRO A 8 5.63 -5.71 -3.64
C PRO A 8 5.83 -6.40 -2.28
N VAL A 9 6.58 -5.77 -1.39
CA VAL A 9 6.78 -6.23 -0.02
C VAL A 9 6.52 -5.11 0.98
N LEU A 10 5.96 -5.46 2.14
CA LEU A 10 5.70 -4.52 3.22
C LEU A 10 6.88 -4.49 4.20
N TYR A 11 7.55 -3.35 4.27
CA TYR A 11 8.54 -3.07 5.33
C TYR A 11 7.92 -2.28 6.47
N TYR A 12 8.33 -2.56 7.70
CA TYR A 12 7.95 -1.78 8.88
C TYR A 12 9.14 -1.57 9.83
N ASN A 13 9.14 -0.45 10.55
CA ASN A 13 10.23 -0.08 11.45
C ASN A 13 9.98 -0.63 12.87
N LYS A 14 10.56 -1.80 13.18
CA LYS A 14 10.45 -2.47 14.49
C LYS A 14 10.86 -1.56 15.66
N THR A 15 11.95 -0.82 15.51
CA THR A 15 12.49 0.08 16.54
C THR A 15 11.51 1.21 16.86
N LEU A 16 10.90 1.80 15.83
CA LEU A 16 9.86 2.83 15.99
C LEU A 16 8.63 2.26 16.71
N LEU A 17 8.16 1.07 16.31
CA LEU A 17 7.02 0.43 16.98
C LEU A 17 7.31 0.16 18.45
N LYS A 18 8.51 -0.32 18.79
CA LYS A 18 8.94 -0.52 20.18
C LYS A 18 8.99 0.79 20.96
N LYS A 19 9.59 1.85 20.39
CA LYS A 19 9.68 3.19 21.01
C LYS A 19 8.30 3.77 21.31
N LEU A 20 7.32 3.54 20.44
CA LEU A 20 5.95 4.01 20.61
C LEU A 20 5.07 3.01 21.40
N GLY A 21 5.58 1.85 21.81
CA GLY A 21 4.79 0.80 22.46
C GLY A 21 3.59 0.36 21.60
N ILE A 22 3.84 0.05 20.33
CA ILE A 22 2.84 -0.41 19.36
C ILE A 22 3.10 -1.88 19.05
N THR A 23 2.07 -2.72 19.21
CA THR A 23 2.12 -4.12 18.78
C THR A 23 2.32 -4.20 17.26
N PRO A 24 3.36 -4.93 16.79
CA PRO A 24 3.61 -5.12 15.37
C PRO A 24 2.41 -5.79 14.66
N PRO A 25 2.35 -5.69 13.32
CA PRO A 25 1.43 -6.53 12.56
C PRO A 25 1.78 -8.02 12.70
N PRO A 26 0.83 -8.95 12.47
CA PRO A 26 1.14 -10.37 12.35
C PRO A 26 2.02 -10.65 11.12
N LEU A 27 2.48 -11.90 10.96
CA LEU A 27 3.33 -12.29 9.83
C LEU A 27 2.62 -12.07 8.48
N ASP A 28 1.34 -12.42 8.42
CA ASP A 28 0.46 -12.24 7.26
C ASP A 28 -0.60 -11.17 7.58
N PRO A 29 -0.28 -9.88 7.47
CA PRO A 29 -1.18 -8.82 7.88
C PRO A 29 -2.33 -8.60 6.91
N SER A 30 -3.52 -8.40 7.45
CA SER A 30 -4.63 -7.81 6.69
C SER A 30 -4.39 -6.31 6.45
N TYR A 31 -5.08 -5.72 5.47
CA TYR A 31 -5.09 -4.26 5.30
C TYR A 31 -5.58 -3.52 6.55
N SER A 32 -6.48 -4.13 7.33
CA SER A 32 -6.93 -3.60 8.62
C SER A 32 -5.80 -3.56 9.65
N ASP A 33 -4.93 -4.58 9.70
CA ASP A 33 -3.76 -4.60 10.58
C ASP A 33 -2.76 -3.50 10.23
N VAL A 34 -2.48 -3.34 8.94
CA VAL A 34 -1.58 -2.28 8.45
C VAL A 34 -2.16 -0.90 8.79
N THR A 35 -3.45 -0.70 8.55
CA THR A 35 -4.16 0.55 8.87
C THR A 35 -4.15 0.85 10.36
N ARG A 36 -4.36 -0.16 11.21
CA ARG A 36 -4.29 -0.05 12.67
C ARG A 36 -2.92 0.44 13.10
N VAL A 37 -1.84 -0.19 12.60
CA VAL A 37 -0.46 0.18 12.94
C VAL A 37 -0.17 1.61 12.48
N ALA A 38 -0.53 1.95 11.24
CA ALA A 38 -0.33 3.28 10.67
C ALA A 38 -1.01 4.38 11.50
N ASN A 39 -2.27 4.16 11.87
CA ASN A 39 -3.03 5.09 12.71
C ASN A 39 -2.44 5.22 14.12
N LYS A 40 -1.94 4.12 14.71
CA LYS A 40 -1.26 4.17 16.02
C LYS A 40 0.05 4.95 15.96
N ILE A 41 0.85 4.77 14.91
CA ILE A 41 2.09 5.55 14.71
C ILE A 41 1.75 7.05 14.62
N TYR A 42 0.77 7.39 13.79
CA TYR A 42 0.38 8.78 13.59
C TYR A 42 -0.09 9.44 14.89
N LYS A 43 -0.98 8.79 15.65
CA LYS A 43 -1.47 9.31 16.94
C LYS A 43 -0.35 9.40 17.99
N LYS A 44 0.43 8.33 18.20
CA LYS A 44 1.45 8.29 19.25
C LYS A 44 2.67 9.18 18.96
N SER A 45 2.90 9.55 17.71
CA SER A 45 3.93 10.53 17.34
C SER A 45 3.46 11.99 17.45
N ASN A 46 2.28 12.23 18.03
CA ASN A 46 1.62 13.54 18.04
C ASN A 46 1.49 14.12 16.62
N HIS A 47 1.07 13.26 15.68
CA HIS A 47 0.86 13.57 14.26
C HIS A 47 2.11 13.97 13.47
N LYS A 48 3.31 13.77 14.02
CA LYS A 48 4.58 14.10 13.35
C LYS A 48 5.02 13.04 12.33
N ILE A 49 4.71 11.76 12.58
CA ILE A 49 5.17 10.65 11.74
C ILE A 49 3.98 10.04 10.99
N LYS A 50 4.07 9.98 9.65
CA LYS A 50 3.09 9.25 8.84
C LYS A 50 3.27 7.75 9.03
N GLY A 51 2.18 7.03 9.23
CA GLY A 51 2.21 5.62 9.61
C GLY A 51 2.26 4.64 8.43
N MET A 52 1.92 5.08 7.22
CA MET A 52 2.00 4.28 6.01
C MET A 52 2.35 5.14 4.81
N SER A 53 3.02 4.54 3.84
CA SER A 53 3.33 5.19 2.59
C SER A 53 3.17 4.20 1.42
N ILE A 54 2.56 4.65 0.32
CA ILE A 54 2.25 3.87 -0.88
C ILE A 54 2.68 4.69 -2.09
N GLU A 55 3.16 4.05 -3.17
CA GLU A 55 3.45 4.82 -4.40
C GLU A 55 2.15 5.10 -5.09
N ILE A 56 2.05 6.29 -5.66
CA ILE A 56 1.04 6.54 -6.67
C ILE A 56 1.60 5.97 -7.99
N TYR A 57 1.51 4.66 -8.13
CA TYR A 57 1.95 3.91 -9.31
C TYR A 57 0.91 2.85 -9.66
N GLY A 58 0.49 2.80 -10.93
CA GLY A 58 -0.58 1.91 -11.41
C GLY A 58 -0.35 0.43 -11.08
N TRP A 59 0.91 -0.01 -11.08
CA TRP A 59 1.25 -1.38 -10.70
C TRP A 59 0.80 -1.73 -9.27
N PHE A 60 0.91 -0.83 -8.29
CA PHE A 60 0.43 -1.13 -6.93
C PHE A 60 -1.09 -1.33 -6.90
N PHE A 61 -1.83 -0.60 -7.74
CA PHE A 61 -3.27 -0.80 -7.87
C PHE A 61 -3.58 -2.21 -8.37
N GLU A 62 -2.90 -2.66 -9.44
CA GLU A 62 -3.00 -4.04 -9.94
C GLU A 62 -2.69 -5.08 -8.84
N GLN A 63 -1.64 -4.85 -8.05
CA GLN A 63 -1.25 -5.75 -6.96
C GLN A 63 -2.31 -5.82 -5.84
N PHE A 64 -3.01 -4.72 -5.54
CA PHE A 64 -4.11 -4.73 -4.56
C PHE A 64 -5.30 -5.56 -5.06
N LEU A 65 -5.64 -5.44 -6.35
CA LEU A 65 -6.71 -6.22 -6.98
C LEU A 65 -6.36 -7.71 -6.99
N ALA A 66 -5.14 -8.05 -7.40
CA ALA A 66 -4.65 -9.42 -7.43
C ALA A 66 -4.65 -10.06 -6.03
N ASN A 67 -4.23 -9.33 -4.99
CA ASN A 67 -4.26 -9.83 -3.61
C ASN A 67 -5.70 -10.06 -3.09
N ALA A 68 -6.68 -9.36 -3.66
CA ALA A 68 -8.11 -9.57 -3.40
C ALA A 68 -8.76 -10.60 -4.33
N GLY A 69 -7.98 -11.28 -5.19
CA GLY A 69 -8.48 -12.26 -6.15
C GLY A 69 -9.33 -11.66 -7.28
N ALA A 70 -9.19 -10.36 -7.55
CA ALA A 70 -9.94 -9.67 -8.59
C ALA A 70 -9.07 -9.40 -9.81
N CYS A 71 -9.62 -9.62 -11.00
CA CYS A 71 -9.00 -9.23 -12.25
C CYS A 71 -9.29 -7.77 -12.57
N MET A 72 -8.28 -7.07 -13.09
CA MET A 72 -8.42 -5.70 -13.58
C MET A 72 -8.91 -5.70 -15.04
N ALA A 73 -8.37 -6.60 -15.86
CA ALA A 73 -8.75 -6.76 -17.27
C ALA A 73 -9.57 -8.04 -17.49
N ASN A 74 -10.42 -8.01 -18.52
CA ASN A 74 -11.20 -9.19 -18.90
C ASN A 74 -10.29 -10.33 -19.39
N LYS A 75 -10.88 -11.51 -19.58
CA LYS A 75 -10.16 -12.75 -19.96
C LYS A 75 -9.09 -13.15 -18.93
N ALA A 76 -9.43 -13.02 -17.65
CA ALA A 76 -8.56 -13.33 -16.52
C ALA A 76 -7.21 -12.60 -16.63
N ASP A 77 -7.22 -11.26 -16.73
CA ASP A 77 -6.01 -10.44 -16.92
C ASP A 77 -5.15 -10.87 -18.12
N GLY A 78 -5.78 -11.36 -19.18
CA GLY A 78 -5.11 -11.82 -20.40
C GLY A 78 -4.63 -13.27 -20.38
N HIS A 79 -4.81 -14.01 -19.29
CA HIS A 79 -4.47 -15.44 -19.23
C HIS A 79 -5.31 -16.29 -20.18
N ASN A 80 -6.53 -15.85 -20.52
CA ASN A 80 -7.45 -16.55 -21.42
C ASN A 80 -7.55 -15.87 -22.81
N GLY A 81 -6.52 -15.13 -23.23
CA GLY A 81 -6.42 -14.47 -24.53
C GLY A 81 -6.36 -12.94 -24.45
N VAL A 82 -6.21 -12.26 -25.59
CA VAL A 82 -5.95 -10.81 -25.64
C VAL A 82 -7.08 -10.02 -24.96
N PRO A 83 -6.82 -9.31 -23.85
CA PRO A 83 -7.84 -8.55 -23.15
C PRO A 83 -8.35 -7.40 -24.04
N THR A 84 -9.65 -7.11 -23.94
CA THR A 84 -10.34 -6.07 -24.73
C THR A 84 -11.04 -5.02 -23.88
N ALA A 85 -11.10 -5.23 -22.56
CA ALA A 85 -11.74 -4.32 -21.62
C ALA A 85 -11.05 -4.37 -20.25
N VAL A 86 -11.18 -3.26 -19.51
CA VAL A 86 -10.65 -3.09 -18.16
C VAL A 86 -11.78 -2.57 -17.25
N ASP A 87 -11.85 -3.07 -16.02
CA ASP A 87 -12.82 -2.62 -15.01
C ASP A 87 -12.14 -1.93 -13.82
N PHE A 88 -12.08 -0.60 -13.89
CA PHE A 88 -11.65 0.25 -12.77
C PHE A 88 -12.75 0.52 -11.74
N THR A 89 -13.97 0.05 -11.99
CA THR A 89 -15.18 0.38 -11.22
C THR A 89 -15.73 -0.79 -10.41
N SER A 90 -15.10 -1.97 -10.47
CA SER A 90 -15.42 -3.10 -9.61
C SER A 90 -15.46 -2.70 -8.14
N SER A 91 -16.25 -3.42 -7.33
CA SER A 91 -16.33 -3.17 -5.88
C SER A 91 -14.95 -3.20 -5.23
N THR A 92 -14.07 -4.11 -5.67
CA THR A 92 -12.69 -4.24 -5.17
C THR A 92 -11.84 -3.03 -5.53
N SER A 93 -11.91 -2.58 -6.79
CA SER A 93 -11.23 -1.38 -7.28
C SER A 93 -11.63 -0.15 -6.47
N VAL A 94 -12.94 0.07 -6.33
CA VAL A 94 -13.50 1.21 -5.60
C VAL A 94 -13.14 1.15 -4.12
N ASN A 95 -13.23 -0.02 -3.48
CA ASN A 95 -12.89 -0.19 -2.06
C ASN A 95 -11.41 0.05 -1.79
N THR A 96 -10.52 -0.41 -2.67
CA THR A 96 -9.08 -0.16 -2.59
C THR A 96 -8.79 1.35 -2.62
N MET A 97 -9.37 2.06 -3.58
CA MET A 97 -9.17 3.51 -3.69
C MET A 97 -9.78 4.27 -2.51
N LYS A 98 -10.96 3.87 -2.02
CA LYS A 98 -11.58 4.44 -0.82
C LYS A 98 -10.71 4.23 0.42
N TRP A 99 -10.09 3.07 0.58
CA TRP A 99 -9.17 2.79 1.69
C TRP A 99 -7.95 3.72 1.67
N ILE A 100 -7.29 3.86 0.52
CA ILE A 100 -6.15 4.78 0.35
C ILE A 100 -6.58 6.22 0.63
N GLN A 101 -7.68 6.67 0.03
CA GLN A 101 -8.22 8.02 0.24
C GLN A 101 -8.55 8.30 1.71
N LYS A 102 -9.12 7.31 2.41
CA LYS A 102 -9.44 7.45 3.84
C LYS A 102 -8.17 7.66 4.67
N GLY A 103 -7.13 6.86 4.44
CA GLY A 103 -5.84 7.01 5.14
C GLY A 103 -5.18 8.36 4.87
N LEU A 104 -5.26 8.84 3.63
CA LEU A 104 -4.75 10.16 3.23
C LEU A 104 -5.52 11.30 3.91
N LYS A 105 -6.87 11.26 3.89
CA LYS A 105 -7.73 12.26 4.54
C LYS A 105 -7.56 12.28 6.07
N GLN A 106 -7.31 11.12 6.68
CA GLN A 106 -6.99 10.99 8.10
C GLN A 106 -5.58 11.46 8.46
N GLY A 107 -4.73 11.72 7.45
CA GLY A 107 -3.36 12.19 7.63
C GLY A 107 -2.39 11.11 8.09
N SER A 108 -2.82 9.86 8.25
CA SER A 108 -1.96 8.75 8.68
C SER A 108 -1.20 8.12 7.51
N PHE A 109 -1.67 8.29 6.27
CA PHE A 109 -0.96 7.88 5.07
C PHE A 109 -0.23 9.07 4.46
N MET A 110 0.95 8.81 3.89
CA MET A 110 1.74 9.82 3.19
C MET A 110 1.38 9.84 1.70
N ASN A 111 1.19 11.04 1.15
CA ASN A 111 1.07 11.28 -0.29
C ASN A 111 2.40 11.84 -0.80
N TYR A 112 3.09 11.11 -1.67
CA TYR A 112 4.35 11.58 -2.26
C TYR A 112 4.18 12.39 -3.56
N GLY A 113 2.94 12.61 -4.01
CA GLY A 113 2.65 13.27 -5.29
C GLY A 113 3.04 12.45 -6.51
N ALA A 114 2.83 13.05 -7.70
CA ALA A 114 3.30 12.49 -8.96
C ALA A 114 4.82 12.72 -9.08
N GLY A 115 5.58 11.69 -9.48
CA GLY A 115 7.04 11.76 -9.66
C GLY A 115 7.88 11.22 -8.51
N SER A 116 7.26 10.73 -7.43
CA SER A 116 7.96 9.93 -6.43
C SER A 116 8.34 8.57 -7.00
N ASN A 117 9.49 8.05 -6.59
CA ASN A 117 9.96 6.71 -6.91
C ASN A 117 10.27 5.92 -5.62
N ALA A 118 10.53 4.62 -5.76
CA ALA A 118 10.90 3.74 -4.66
C ALA A 118 12.09 4.27 -3.82
N GLY A 119 13.05 4.96 -4.45
CA GLY A 119 14.21 5.56 -3.78
C GLY A 119 13.84 6.69 -2.81
N THR A 120 12.86 7.53 -3.18
CA THR A 120 12.35 8.59 -2.31
C THR A 120 11.70 8.02 -1.06
N LYS A 121 10.88 6.97 -1.20
CA LYS A 121 10.24 6.31 -0.05
C LYS A 121 11.24 5.65 0.89
N ARG A 122 12.24 4.96 0.34
CA ARG A 122 13.28 4.29 1.13
C ARG A 122 14.02 5.29 2.02
N ARG A 123 14.34 6.49 1.50
CA ARG A 123 14.98 7.55 2.29
C ARG A 123 14.14 8.00 3.47
N HIS A 124 12.84 8.25 3.25
CA HIS A 124 11.90 8.58 4.34
C HIS A 124 11.78 7.45 5.37
N PHE A 125 11.65 6.19 4.91
CA PHE A 125 11.58 5.04 5.80
C PHE A 125 12.84 4.92 6.69
N CYS A 126 14.03 5.11 6.13
CA CYS A 126 15.28 5.01 6.87
C CYS A 126 15.46 6.18 7.86
N HIS A 127 14.99 7.38 7.53
CA HIS A 127 15.22 8.58 8.36
C HIS A 127 14.07 8.90 9.32
N GLY A 128 12.91 8.25 9.17
CA GLY A 128 11.77 8.43 10.08
C GLY A 128 11.13 9.82 10.04
N VAL A 129 11.34 10.57 8.95
CA VAL A 129 10.80 11.90 8.68
C VAL A 129 9.75 11.82 7.59
#